data_AF-A0A7S1JI16-F1
#
_entry.id   AF-A0A7S1JI16-F1
#
_cell.length_a   1.000
_cell.length_b   1.000
_cell.length_c   1.000
_cell.angle_alpha   90.00
_cell.angle_beta   90.00
_cell.angle_gamma   90.00
#
_symmetry.space_group_name_H-M   'P 1'
#
loop_
_entity.id
_entity.type
_entity.pdbx_description
1 polymer ?
#
loop_
_entity_poly.entity_id
_entity_poly.type
_entity_poly.pdbx_seq_one_letter_code
_entity_poly.pdbx_strand_id
1 'polypeptide(L)'
;VSKMGKRKKQTDPDSIPNLLSMIKETKSKAVAQACIATLESHQKQPKTLRPKTVIQIMACLNRASYHQDAIKWFNATRSTLKMNATVYTCAIIAHAKLQDWQSAIQLIEDMNREGINADKIACNAAISACERNGQWEQALEVMELMQTRGVR
;
A
#
# COMPACT_ATOMS: atom_id res chain seq x y z
N VAL A 1 15.74 4.64 -52.30
CA VAL A 1 15.31 5.82 -51.51
C VAL A 1 14.66 5.34 -50.23
N SER A 2 15.45 5.27 -49.17
CA SER A 2 15.04 4.86 -47.82
C SER A 2 14.30 6.01 -47.14
N LYS A 3 13.06 5.79 -46.70
CA LYS A 3 12.45 6.61 -45.65
C LYS A 3 11.84 5.70 -44.59
N MET A 4 12.73 5.33 -43.68
CA MET A 4 12.43 4.74 -42.37
C MET A 4 11.75 5.84 -41.52
N GLY A 5 10.45 6.01 -41.72
CA GLY A 5 9.64 7.04 -41.09
C GLY A 5 9.12 6.58 -39.73
N LYS A 6 9.94 6.77 -38.70
CA LYS A 6 9.58 6.92 -37.27
C LYS A 6 8.47 5.96 -36.77
N ARG A 7 8.88 4.79 -36.27
CA ARG A 7 8.14 4.06 -35.22
C ARG A 7 7.80 5.09 -34.14
N LYS A 8 6.54 5.53 -34.08
CA LYS A 8 5.99 6.14 -32.87
C LYS A 8 6.30 5.14 -31.76
N LYS A 9 7.15 5.52 -30.81
CA LYS A 9 7.35 4.76 -29.59
C LYS A 9 5.98 4.76 -28.92
N GLN A 10 5.22 3.70 -29.21
CA GLN A 10 3.97 3.41 -28.57
C GLN A 10 4.38 3.12 -27.12
N THR A 11 4.24 4.16 -26.31
CA THR A 11 4.59 4.15 -24.90
C THR A 11 3.68 3.14 -24.24
N ASP A 12 4.22 1.98 -23.91
CA ASP A 12 3.52 0.93 -23.20
C ASP A 12 3.03 1.51 -21.86
N PRO A 13 1.70 1.54 -21.60
CA PRO A 13 1.15 2.00 -20.33
C PRO A 13 1.70 1.22 -19.12
N ASP A 14 2.20 0.00 -19.37
CA ASP A 14 2.72 -0.94 -18.37
C ASP A 14 4.21 -0.75 -18.05
N SER A 15 4.86 0.25 -18.63
CA SER A 15 6.28 0.50 -18.39
C SER A 15 6.49 1.03 -16.96
N ILE A 16 7.06 0.21 -16.06
CA ILE A 16 7.46 0.59 -14.69
C ILE A 16 8.16 1.97 -14.61
N PRO A 17 9.02 2.39 -15.57
CA PRO A 17 9.59 3.74 -15.59
C PRO A 17 8.58 4.89 -15.73
N ASN A 18 7.48 4.71 -16.47
CA ASN A 18 6.42 5.71 -16.62
C ASN A 18 5.57 5.81 -15.35
N LEU A 19 5.30 4.70 -14.67
CA LEU A 19 4.64 4.70 -13.36
C LEU A 19 5.48 5.43 -12.31
N LEU A 20 6.80 5.25 -12.33
CA LEU A 20 7.74 5.94 -11.44
C LEU A 20 7.78 7.46 -11.66
N SER A 21 7.73 7.93 -12.92
CA SER A 21 7.65 9.36 -13.21
C SER A 21 6.27 9.93 -12.86
N MET A 22 5.19 9.19 -13.10
CA MET A 22 3.82 9.60 -12.79
C MET A 22 3.54 9.65 -11.27
N ILE A 23 4.13 8.76 -10.48
CA ILE A 23 3.99 8.76 -9.00
C ILE A 23 4.71 9.95 -8.34
N LYS A 24 5.72 10.54 -9.01
CA LYS A 24 6.33 11.81 -8.56
C LYS A 24 5.40 13.00 -8.78
N GLU A 25 4.51 12.93 -9.77
CA GLU A 25 3.48 13.95 -10.03
C GLU A 25 2.22 13.70 -9.20
N THR A 26 2.34 14.09 -7.93
CA THR A 26 1.30 14.41 -6.94
C THR A 26 -0.19 14.29 -7.32
N LYS A 27 -0.94 13.57 -6.45
CA LYS A 27 -2.40 13.61 -6.16
C LYS A 27 -3.39 13.45 -7.32
N SER A 28 -2.96 13.22 -8.55
CA SER A 28 -3.89 13.07 -9.67
C SER A 28 -4.63 11.72 -9.61
N LYS A 29 -5.98 11.75 -9.61
CA LYS A 29 -6.84 10.56 -9.69
C LYS A 29 -6.51 9.69 -10.91
N ALA A 30 -6.05 10.30 -12.00
CA ALA A 30 -5.64 9.60 -13.21
C ALA A 30 -4.44 8.67 -12.97
N VAL A 31 -3.51 9.03 -12.09
CA VAL A 31 -2.35 8.19 -11.75
C VAL A 31 -2.77 7.01 -10.89
N ALA A 32 -3.70 7.21 -9.96
CA ALA A 32 -4.29 6.12 -9.19
C ALA A 32 -5.07 5.15 -10.09
N GLN A 33 -5.86 5.65 -11.04
CA GLN A 33 -6.55 4.83 -12.03
C GLN A 33 -5.59 4.07 -12.95
N ALA A 34 -4.47 4.69 -13.36
CA ALA A 34 -3.43 3.98 -14.11
C ALA A 34 -2.79 2.86 -13.28
N CYS A 35 -2.54 3.09 -11.99
CA CYS A 35 -2.05 2.03 -11.08
C CYS A 35 -3.05 0.87 -10.96
N ILE A 36 -4.36 1.15 -10.98
CA ILE A 36 -5.42 0.14 -10.96
C ILE A 36 -5.50 -0.61 -12.31
N ALA A 37 -5.34 0.07 -13.43
CA ALA A 37 -5.31 -0.59 -14.74
C ALA A 37 -4.09 -1.54 -14.87
N THR A 38 -2.92 -1.11 -14.37
CA THR A 38 -1.73 -1.97 -14.26
C THR A 38 -1.96 -3.15 -13.31
N LEU A 39 -2.81 -2.99 -12.29
CA LEU A 39 -3.18 -4.06 -11.37
C LEU A 39 -4.05 -5.13 -12.05
N GLU A 40 -5.03 -4.72 -12.86
CA GLU A 40 -5.88 -5.63 -13.64
C GLU A 40 -5.09 -6.38 -14.73
N SER A 41 -4.09 -5.73 -15.34
CA SER A 41 -3.22 -6.39 -16.33
C SER A 41 -2.28 -7.41 -15.68
N HIS A 42 -1.74 -7.13 -14.49
CA HIS A 42 -0.84 -8.04 -13.77
C HIS A 42 -1.54 -9.21 -13.07
N GLN A 43 -2.83 -9.12 -12.74
CA GLN A 43 -3.59 -10.23 -12.18
C GLN A 43 -3.61 -11.47 -13.11
N LYS A 44 -3.35 -11.28 -14.41
CA LYS A 44 -3.25 -12.35 -15.43
C LYS A 44 -1.84 -12.96 -15.58
N GLN A 45 -0.78 -12.31 -15.09
CA GLN A 45 0.60 -12.83 -15.16
C GLN A 45 1.41 -12.43 -13.90
N PRO A 46 1.41 -13.27 -12.84
CA PRO A 46 1.90 -12.89 -11.50
C PRO A 46 3.42 -12.98 -11.32
N LYS A 47 4.24 -12.67 -12.34
CA LYS A 47 5.70 -12.81 -12.24
C LYS A 47 6.40 -11.45 -12.21
N THR A 48 7.03 -11.17 -11.06
CA THR A 48 8.09 -10.17 -10.80
C THR A 48 7.69 -8.71 -10.51
N LEU A 49 6.70 -8.50 -9.64
CA LEU A 49 6.56 -7.19 -8.99
C LEU A 49 7.67 -6.98 -7.96
N ARG A 50 8.50 -5.94 -8.16
CA ARG A 50 9.52 -5.56 -7.20
C ARG A 50 8.86 -4.95 -5.95
N PRO A 51 9.33 -5.24 -4.73
CA PRO A 51 8.76 -4.68 -3.50
C PRO A 51 8.63 -3.15 -3.49
N LYS A 52 9.59 -2.44 -4.11
CA LYS A 52 9.54 -0.98 -4.26
C LYS A 52 8.33 -0.50 -5.07
N THR A 53 7.97 -1.20 -6.13
CA THR A 53 6.81 -0.88 -6.98
C THR A 53 5.51 -1.03 -6.21
N VAL A 54 5.39 -2.09 -5.39
CA VAL A 54 4.21 -2.32 -4.54
C VAL A 54 4.03 -1.18 -3.54
N ILE A 55 5.09 -0.78 -2.84
CA ILE A 55 5.07 0.35 -1.88
C ILE A 55 4.61 1.64 -2.56
N GLN A 56 5.16 1.94 -3.74
CA GLN A 56 4.86 3.18 -4.45
C GLN A 56 3.39 3.23 -4.93
N ILE A 57 2.87 2.11 -5.42
CA ILE A 57 1.46 2.00 -5.82
C ILE A 57 0.55 2.16 -4.60
N MET A 58 0.81 1.44 -3.51
CA MET A 58 -0.01 1.56 -2.29
C MET A 58 0.02 2.97 -1.70
N ALA A 59 1.18 3.62 -1.67
CA ALA A 59 1.31 5.00 -1.24
C ALA A 59 0.53 5.95 -2.16
N CYS A 60 0.53 5.71 -3.47
CA CYS A 60 -0.25 6.49 -4.43
C CYS A 60 -1.76 6.33 -4.20
N LEU A 61 -2.25 5.09 -4.05
CA LEU A 61 -3.66 4.79 -3.81
C LEU A 61 -4.17 5.43 -2.50
N ASN A 62 -3.38 5.36 -1.43
CA ASN A 62 -3.71 6.01 -0.16
C ASN A 62 -3.80 7.53 -0.26
N ARG A 63 -2.89 8.18 -1.01
CA ARG A 63 -2.93 9.64 -1.23
C ARG A 63 -4.12 10.08 -2.09
N ALA A 64 -4.59 9.21 -2.98
CA ALA A 64 -5.71 9.45 -3.87
C ALA A 64 -7.07 8.98 -3.29
N SER A 65 -7.08 8.55 -2.03
CA SER A 65 -8.27 8.06 -1.30
C SER A 65 -8.90 6.77 -1.86
N TYR A 66 -8.18 6.01 -2.67
CA TYR A 66 -8.60 4.69 -3.17
C TYR A 66 -8.20 3.57 -2.18
N HIS A 67 -8.68 3.68 -0.94
CA HIS A 67 -8.26 2.79 0.15
C HIS A 67 -8.71 1.34 -0.07
N GLN A 68 -9.89 1.11 -0.65
CA GLN A 68 -10.38 -0.24 -0.95
C GLN A 68 -9.47 -0.97 -1.95
N ASP A 69 -9.02 -0.27 -3.00
CA ASP A 69 -8.14 -0.88 -4.00
C ASP A 69 -6.72 -1.09 -3.45
N ALA A 70 -6.26 -0.22 -2.54
CA ALA A 70 -5.01 -0.44 -1.81
C ALA A 70 -5.07 -1.74 -0.97
N ILE A 71 -6.19 -2.02 -0.31
CA ILE A 71 -6.40 -3.24 0.48
C ILE A 71 -6.46 -4.48 -0.41
N LYS A 72 -7.21 -4.42 -1.53
CA LYS A 72 -7.24 -5.51 -2.52
C LYS A 72 -5.83 -5.83 -2.99
N TRP A 73 -5.02 -4.81 -3.28
CA TRP A 73 -3.64 -4.99 -3.72
C TRP A 73 -2.74 -5.59 -2.65
N PHE A 74 -2.88 -5.14 -1.40
CA PHE A 74 -2.16 -5.71 -0.27
C PHE A 74 -2.45 -7.22 -0.15
N ASN A 75 -3.72 -7.61 -0.17
CA ASN A 75 -4.12 -9.03 -0.08
C ASN A 75 -3.59 -9.87 -1.27
N ALA A 76 -3.60 -9.30 -2.48
CA ALA A 76 -3.07 -9.97 -3.66
C ALA A 76 -1.53 -10.14 -3.63
N THR A 77 -0.82 -9.18 -3.03
CA THR A 77 0.65 -9.20 -2.98
C THR A 77 1.20 -9.96 -1.77
N ARG A 78 0.46 -10.01 -0.66
CA ARG A 78 0.89 -10.70 0.57
C ARG A 78 1.09 -12.20 0.39
N SER A 79 0.33 -12.85 -0.49
CA SER A 79 0.47 -14.29 -0.79
C SER A 79 1.65 -14.61 -1.71
N THR A 80 2.15 -13.62 -2.46
CA THR A 80 3.14 -13.82 -3.52
C THR A 80 4.51 -13.25 -3.19
N LEU A 81 4.59 -12.31 -2.25
CA LEU A 81 5.81 -11.58 -1.91
C LEU A 81 6.01 -11.51 -0.39
N LYS A 82 7.28 -11.59 0.03
CA LYS A 82 7.66 -11.29 1.42
C LYS A 82 7.40 -9.81 1.70
N MET A 83 6.36 -9.52 2.47
CA MET A 83 5.97 -8.16 2.83
C MET A 83 6.99 -7.51 3.75
N ASN A 84 7.12 -6.19 3.66
CA ASN A 84 7.96 -5.38 4.54
C ASN A 84 7.09 -4.44 5.38
N ALA A 85 7.70 -3.83 6.41
CA ALA A 85 6.99 -2.96 7.34
C ALA A 85 6.24 -1.81 6.63
N THR A 86 6.82 -1.23 5.58
CA THR A 86 6.19 -0.13 4.83
C THR A 86 4.92 -0.54 4.09
N VAL A 87 4.89 -1.74 3.51
CA VAL A 87 3.70 -2.26 2.83
C VAL A 87 2.57 -2.50 3.83
N TYR A 88 2.86 -3.11 4.98
CA TYR A 88 1.90 -3.25 6.08
C TYR A 88 1.39 -1.89 6.57
N THR A 89 2.30 -0.93 6.77
CA THR A 89 1.94 0.43 7.21
C THR A 89 0.97 1.09 6.23
N CYS A 90 1.18 0.93 4.92
CA CYS A 90 0.25 1.44 3.92
C CYS A 90 -1.12 0.75 3.99
N ALA A 91 -1.17 -0.57 4.23
CA ALA A 91 -2.42 -1.31 4.39
C ALA A 91 -3.18 -0.86 5.65
N ILE A 92 -2.49 -0.72 6.77
CA ILE A 92 -3.06 -0.24 8.04
C ILE A 92 -3.63 1.16 7.87
N ILE A 93 -2.91 2.07 7.20
CA ILE A 93 -3.43 3.41 6.87
C ILE A 93 -4.71 3.31 6.04
N ALA A 94 -4.77 2.41 5.05
CA ALA A 94 -5.96 2.23 4.22
C ALA A 94 -7.16 1.76 5.06
N HIS A 95 -6.98 0.75 5.92
CA HIS A 95 -8.03 0.29 6.84
C HIS A 95 -8.45 1.38 7.84
N ALA A 96 -7.49 2.11 8.41
CA ALA A 96 -7.76 3.21 9.32
C ALA A 96 -8.56 4.36 8.68
N LYS A 97 -8.37 4.60 7.37
CA LYS A 97 -9.16 5.57 6.61
C LYS A 97 -10.58 5.07 6.29
N LEU A 98 -10.75 3.76 6.20
CA LEU A 98 -12.06 3.12 6.07
C LEU A 98 -12.76 2.85 7.41
N GLN A 99 -12.18 3.29 8.54
CA GLN A 99 -12.70 3.06 9.90
C GLN A 99 -12.83 1.56 10.26
N ASP A 100 -12.01 0.73 9.63
CA ASP A 100 -11.92 -0.71 9.90
C ASP A 100 -10.78 -0.96 10.90
N TRP A 101 -11.08 -0.71 12.17
CA TRP A 101 -10.09 -0.82 13.25
C TRP A 101 -9.69 -2.28 13.50
N GLN A 102 -10.61 -3.24 13.32
CA GLN A 102 -10.34 -4.66 13.53
C GLN A 102 -9.25 -5.15 12.60
N SER A 103 -9.38 -4.87 11.31
CA SER A 103 -8.35 -5.26 10.34
C SER A 103 -7.04 -4.50 10.57
N ALA A 104 -7.10 -3.22 11.00
CA ALA A 104 -5.90 -2.45 11.32
C ALA A 104 -5.09 -3.07 12.47
N ILE A 105 -5.75 -3.52 13.54
CA ILE A 105 -5.10 -4.23 14.66
C ILE A 105 -4.60 -5.59 14.22
N GLN A 106 -5.42 -6.37 13.48
CA GLN A 106 -5.01 -7.68 12.99
C GLN A 106 -3.73 -7.60 12.16
N LEU A 107 -3.57 -6.56 11.34
CA LEU A 107 -2.35 -6.35 10.58
C LEU A 107 -1.13 -6.03 11.48
N ILE A 108 -1.30 -5.32 12.60
CA ILE A 108 -0.23 -5.09 13.59
C ILE A 108 0.18 -6.39 14.27
N GLU A 109 -0.78 -7.25 14.60
CA GLU A 109 -0.51 -8.58 15.15
C GLU A 109 0.20 -9.48 14.14
N ASP A 110 -0.24 -9.44 12.88
CA ASP A 110 0.35 -10.20 11.80
C ASP A 110 1.81 -9.80 11.56
N MET A 111 2.10 -8.50 11.59
CA MET A 111 3.48 -8.00 11.59
C MET A 111 4.27 -8.62 12.74
N ASN A 112 3.69 -8.73 13.95
CA ASN A 112 4.35 -9.38 15.09
C ASN A 112 4.67 -10.86 14.81
N ARG A 113 3.67 -11.61 14.34
CA ARG A 113 3.80 -13.05 14.07
C ARG A 113 4.85 -13.31 12.99
N GLU A 114 4.98 -12.41 12.03
CA GLU A 114 5.99 -12.46 10.97
C GLU A 114 7.36 -11.90 11.38
N GLY A 115 7.53 -11.47 12.63
CA GLY A 115 8.78 -10.88 13.14
C GLY A 115 9.12 -9.51 12.55
N ILE A 116 8.11 -8.80 12.04
CA ILE A 116 8.22 -7.47 11.45
C ILE A 116 7.83 -6.45 12.52
N ASN A 117 8.73 -5.52 12.82
CA ASN A 117 8.41 -4.43 13.75
C ASN A 117 7.49 -3.41 13.07
N ALA A 118 6.31 -3.19 13.67
CA ALA A 118 5.46 -2.07 13.34
C ALA A 118 6.17 -0.76 13.70
N ASP A 119 6.14 0.21 12.80
CA ASP A 119 6.67 1.54 13.07
C ASP A 119 5.61 2.42 13.75
N LYS A 120 6.03 3.61 14.22
CA LYS A 120 5.11 4.57 14.86
C LYS A 120 3.94 4.95 13.95
N ILE A 121 4.16 5.00 12.64
CA ILE A 121 3.13 5.42 11.69
C ILE A 121 2.03 4.35 11.63
N ALA A 122 2.41 3.08 11.55
CA ALA A 122 1.48 1.95 11.57
C ALA A 122 0.64 1.94 12.85
N CYS A 123 1.29 2.02 14.02
CA CYS A 123 0.58 1.97 15.28
C CYS A 123 -0.32 3.20 15.50
N ASN A 124 0.14 4.41 15.18
CA ASN A 124 -0.70 5.61 15.26
C ASN A 124 -1.90 5.55 14.31
N ALA A 125 -1.74 4.95 13.13
CA ALA A 125 -2.85 4.75 12.20
C ALA A 125 -3.91 3.80 12.79
N ALA A 126 -3.49 2.68 13.39
CA ALA A 126 -4.38 1.76 14.08
C ALA A 126 -5.08 2.43 15.27
N ILE A 127 -4.34 3.14 16.14
CA ILE A 127 -4.89 3.89 17.27
C ILE A 127 -5.94 4.91 16.80
N SER A 128 -5.66 5.66 15.73
CA SER A 128 -6.62 6.63 15.21
C SER A 128 -7.87 5.97 14.62
N ALA A 129 -7.77 4.75 14.09
CA ALA A 129 -8.94 3.97 13.69
C ALA A 129 -9.78 3.57 14.92
N CYS A 130 -9.13 3.07 15.97
CA CYS A 130 -9.78 2.71 17.22
C CYS A 130 -10.49 3.90 17.88
N GLU A 131 -9.80 5.05 17.98
CA GLU A 131 -10.34 6.30 18.55
C GLU A 131 -11.63 6.73 17.83
N ARG A 132 -11.64 6.76 16.50
CA ARG A 132 -12.81 7.17 15.71
C ARG A 132 -14.00 6.22 15.87
N ASN A 133 -13.73 4.96 16.20
CA ASN A 133 -14.74 3.94 16.43
C ASN A 133 -15.08 3.74 17.91
N GLY A 134 -14.55 4.60 18.81
CA GLY A 134 -14.78 4.54 20.25
C GLY A 134 -14.13 3.35 20.97
N GLN A 135 -13.17 2.69 20.33
CA GLN A 135 -12.52 1.46 20.81
C GLN A 135 -11.24 1.79 21.60
N TRP A 136 -11.38 2.56 22.67
CA TRP A 136 -10.25 3.07 23.45
C TRP A 136 -9.43 1.96 24.12
N GLU A 137 -10.06 0.86 24.54
CA GLU A 137 -9.37 -0.32 25.11
C GLU A 137 -8.37 -0.89 24.11
N GLN A 138 -8.80 -1.03 22.86
CA GLN A 138 -7.98 -1.59 21.78
C GLN A 138 -6.87 -0.62 21.36
N ALA A 139 -7.13 0.69 21.44
CA ALA A 139 -6.11 1.71 21.26
C ALA A 139 -5.01 1.62 22.34
N LEU A 140 -5.38 1.35 23.59
CA LEU A 140 -4.43 1.16 24.69
C LEU A 140 -3.58 -0.09 24.48
N GLU A 141 -4.17 -1.22 24.07
CA GLU A 141 -3.42 -2.45 23.76
C GLU A 141 -2.35 -2.20 22.67
N VAL A 142 -2.71 -1.48 21.60
CA VAL A 142 -1.74 -1.10 20.56
C VAL A 142 -0.65 -0.18 21.12
N MET A 143 -0.99 0.74 22.03
CA MET A 143 -0.01 1.65 22.65
C MET A 143 0.95 0.91 23.60
N GLU A 144 0.46 -0.04 24.39
CA GLU A 144 1.28 -0.89 25.24
C GLU A 144 2.22 -1.76 24.41
N LEU A 145 1.73 -2.27 23.28
CA LEU A 145 2.53 -3.01 22.31
C LEU A 145 3.66 -2.15 21.72
N MET A 146 3.40 -0.88 21.42
CA MET A 146 4.44 0.07 20.97
C MET A 146 5.52 0.26 22.04
N GLN A 147 5.11 0.50 23.28
CA GLN A 147 6.03 0.74 24.41
C GLN A 147 6.92 -0.47 24.67
N THR A 148 6.32 -1.66 24.70
CA THR A 148 7.04 -2.93 24.92
C THR A 148 8.10 -3.18 23.84
N ARG A 149 7.87 -2.72 22.61
CA ARG A 149 8.81 -2.85 21.49
C ARG A 149 9.83 -1.72 21.39
N GLY A 150 9.85 -0.78 22.34
CA GLY A 150 10.73 0.39 22.29
C GLY A 150 10.39 1.36 21.15
N VAL A 151 9.20 1.23 20.56
CA VAL A 151 8.68 2.15 19.54
C VAL A 151 8.10 3.35 20.30
N ARG A 152 8.96 4.33 20.59
CA ARG A 152 8.66 5.48 21.46
C ARG A 152 8.38 6.75 20.67
#